data_AF-A0A1B1AX18-F1
#
_entry.id   AF-A0A1B1AX18-F1
#
_cell.length_a   1.000
_cell.length_b   1.000
_cell.length_c   1.000
_cell.angle_alpha   90.00
_cell.angle_beta   90.00
_cell.angle_gamma   90.00
#
_symmetry.space_group_name_H-M   'P 1'
#
loop_
_entity.id
_entity.type
_entity.pdbx_description
1 polymer ?
#
loop_
_entity_poly.entity_id
_entity_poly.type
_entity_poly.pdbx_seq_one_letter_code
_entity_poly.pdbx_strand_id
1 'polypeptide(L)'
;MRDELDAQRERLAKQLAQDRRKLLSDRFAAISVQLGDDSRSARLAAVYGLAGLADDWDQPDEAGQRQTCIDVLCAYLRMPVAPYPGDKACAEVLGPWRAEHEVRHAIVGLIRAHLLSGAHKSWQGCDFDFTRATFDGGSFKDAEFCKRVRFHGATFRPGNGAEVTFEEAAFRPGCEVEFWGATFAGTRSIVFRKAKFTGGSVMFRDAHFNEGAVVFDDAQFTGGKVDFSGAEFSGGEITFRHARFGGATVLFDNSTYSDATVGFWDTKFKKGQVSFDRAAFGPGSGKVDFGGSFFIGADVQLETAAYNGLSVNLAHVSGSRPPKLPPGPRRGLSRPSKFPSAAA
;
A
#
# COMPACT_ATOMS: atom_id res chain seq x y z
N MET A 1 48.78 25.06 -23.91
CA MET A 1 47.62 25.32 -24.78
C MET A 1 46.51 24.27 -24.66
N ARG A 2 46.72 22.97 -24.97
CA ARG A 2 45.66 21.95 -24.84
C ARG A 2 45.26 21.70 -23.37
N ASP A 3 46.26 21.54 -22.50
CA ASP A 3 46.05 21.33 -21.05
C ASP A 3 45.41 22.56 -20.36
N GLU A 4 45.71 23.77 -20.84
CA GLU A 4 45.11 25.01 -20.31
C GLU A 4 43.65 25.14 -20.74
N LEU A 5 43.33 24.77 -21.98
CA LEU A 5 41.95 24.76 -22.49
C LEU A 5 41.11 23.72 -21.75
N ASP A 6 41.68 22.55 -21.48
CA ASP A 6 41.00 21.50 -20.71
C ASP A 6 40.79 21.90 -19.25
N ALA A 7 41.79 22.53 -18.61
CA ALA A 7 41.64 23.11 -17.27
C ALA A 7 40.60 24.24 -17.21
N GLN A 8 40.51 25.08 -18.24
CA GLN A 8 39.48 26.13 -18.35
C GLN A 8 38.08 25.53 -18.51
N ARG A 9 37.93 24.50 -19.35
CA ARG A 9 36.66 23.77 -19.52
C ARG A 9 36.19 23.13 -18.23
N GLU A 10 37.10 22.50 -17.49
CA GLU A 10 36.77 21.88 -16.20
C GLU A 10 36.33 22.92 -15.16
N ARG A 11 37.00 24.07 -15.08
CA ARG A 11 36.60 25.17 -14.18
C ARG A 11 35.22 25.73 -14.54
N LEU A 12 34.96 25.96 -15.83
CA LEU A 12 33.68 26.47 -16.29
C LEU A 12 32.55 25.48 -16.01
N ALA A 13 32.79 24.19 -16.24
CA ALA A 13 31.82 23.14 -15.92
C ALA A 13 31.50 23.08 -14.42
N LYS A 14 32.51 23.18 -13.55
CA LYS A 14 32.32 23.25 -12.09
C LYS A 14 31.52 24.48 -11.67
N GLN A 15 31.83 25.64 -12.25
CA GLN A 15 31.12 26.87 -11.94
C GLN A 15 29.66 26.80 -12.39
N LEU A 16 29.39 26.33 -13.61
CA LEU A 16 28.03 26.17 -14.12
C LEU A 16 27.20 25.19 -13.28
N ALA A 17 27.82 24.10 -12.80
CA ALA A 17 27.17 23.16 -11.89
C ALA A 17 26.84 23.80 -10.53
N GLN A 18 27.75 24.59 -9.97
CA GLN A 18 27.51 25.33 -8.72
C GLN A 18 26.40 26.37 -8.86
N ASP A 19 26.41 27.15 -9.94
CA ASP A 19 25.40 28.17 -10.22
C ASP A 19 24.02 27.54 -10.45
N ARG A 20 23.95 26.42 -11.20
CA ARG A 20 22.71 25.64 -11.36
C ARG A 20 22.19 25.15 -10.02
N ARG A 21 23.06 24.57 -9.19
CA ARG A 21 22.67 24.07 -7.86
C ARG A 21 22.09 25.17 -6.98
N LYS A 22 22.74 26.35 -6.97
CA LYS A 22 22.26 27.52 -6.22
C LYS A 22 20.90 27.98 -6.73
N LEU A 23 20.73 28.14 -8.04
CA LEU A 23 19.47 28.54 -8.65
C LEU A 23 18.31 27.60 -8.28
N LEU A 24 18.54 26.28 -8.35
CA LEU A 24 17.52 25.30 -8.00
C LEU A 24 17.19 25.32 -6.50
N SER A 25 18.19 25.52 -5.63
CA SER A 25 17.98 25.70 -4.19
C SER A 25 17.17 26.97 -3.87
N ASP A 26 17.42 28.08 -4.56
CA ASP A 26 16.66 29.32 -4.36
C ASP A 26 15.20 29.16 -4.82
N ARG A 27 14.98 28.47 -5.95
CA ARG A 27 13.63 28.09 -6.41
C ARG A 27 12.91 27.19 -5.40
N PHE A 28 13.61 26.20 -4.83
CA PHE A 28 13.06 25.32 -3.80
C PHE A 28 12.51 26.11 -2.61
N ALA A 29 13.31 27.04 -2.09
CA ALA A 29 12.94 27.86 -0.94
C ALA A 29 11.69 28.71 -1.25
N ALA A 30 11.66 29.35 -2.42
CA ALA A 30 10.52 30.16 -2.84
C ALA A 30 9.23 29.33 -2.98
N ILE A 31 9.30 28.17 -3.64
CA ILE A 31 8.14 27.29 -3.83
C ILE A 31 7.64 26.72 -2.49
N SER A 32 8.55 26.38 -1.57
CA SER A 32 8.18 25.84 -0.26
C SER A 32 7.36 26.83 0.56
N VAL A 33 7.63 28.13 0.46
CA VAL A 33 6.80 29.18 1.07
C VAL A 33 5.41 29.22 0.45
N GLN A 34 5.31 29.13 -0.88
CA GLN A 34 4.04 29.16 -1.61
C GLN A 34 3.14 27.95 -1.30
N LEU A 35 3.71 26.82 -0.91
CA LEU A 35 2.95 25.64 -0.50
C LEU A 35 2.15 25.87 0.81
N GLY A 36 2.57 26.82 1.64
CA GLY A 36 1.88 27.20 2.87
C GLY A 36 0.81 28.30 2.70
N ASP A 37 0.52 28.72 1.47
CA ASP A 37 -0.43 29.80 1.18
C ASP A 37 -1.89 29.35 1.36
N ASP A 38 -2.77 30.23 1.85
CA ASP A 38 -4.19 29.93 2.02
C ASP A 38 -4.89 29.66 0.68
N SER A 39 -4.40 30.28 -0.39
CA SER A 39 -4.91 30.11 -1.75
C SER A 39 -4.63 28.72 -2.29
N ARG A 40 -5.70 27.97 -2.57
CA ARG A 40 -5.64 26.68 -3.28
C ARG A 40 -4.83 26.77 -4.58
N SER A 41 -5.02 27.83 -5.37
CA SER A 41 -4.32 28.01 -6.64
C SER A 41 -2.81 28.18 -6.43
N ALA A 42 -2.40 28.92 -5.40
CA ALA A 42 -1.00 29.09 -5.06
C ALA A 42 -0.39 27.75 -4.61
N ARG A 43 -1.08 26.99 -3.76
CA ARG A 43 -0.64 25.66 -3.31
C ARG A 43 -0.53 24.65 -4.46
N LEU A 44 -1.49 24.60 -5.37
CA LEU A 44 -1.41 23.75 -6.56
C LEU A 44 -0.21 24.13 -7.45
N ALA A 45 0.00 25.42 -7.70
CA ALA A 45 1.18 25.88 -8.44
C ALA A 45 2.49 25.50 -7.72
N ALA A 46 2.52 25.53 -6.38
CA ALA A 46 3.67 25.08 -5.61
C ALA A 46 3.89 23.55 -5.73
N VAL A 47 2.83 22.74 -5.69
CA VAL A 47 2.89 21.28 -5.89
C VAL A 47 3.52 20.93 -7.24
N TYR A 48 3.03 21.53 -8.33
CA TYR A 48 3.61 21.31 -9.66
C TYR A 48 5.02 21.91 -9.80
N GLY A 49 5.30 23.02 -9.12
CA GLY A 49 6.63 23.62 -9.05
C GLY A 49 7.65 22.69 -8.38
N LEU A 50 7.29 22.07 -7.24
CA LEU A 50 8.14 21.09 -6.55
C LEU A 50 8.40 19.86 -7.39
N ALA A 51 7.41 19.39 -8.13
CA ALA A 51 7.56 18.26 -9.05
C ALA A 51 8.52 18.60 -10.20
N GLY A 52 8.33 19.74 -10.86
CA GLY A 52 9.25 20.19 -11.90
C GLY A 52 10.68 20.37 -11.38
N LEU A 53 10.83 20.83 -10.13
CA LEU A 53 12.13 20.93 -9.49
C LEU A 53 12.76 19.57 -9.17
N ALA A 54 11.96 18.60 -8.72
CA ALA A 54 12.41 17.22 -8.54
C ALA A 54 12.89 16.60 -9.85
N ASP A 55 12.20 16.91 -10.95
CA ASP A 55 12.55 16.47 -12.29
C ASP A 55 13.82 17.13 -12.84
N ASP A 56 14.03 18.41 -12.50
CA ASP A 56 15.23 19.20 -12.83
C ASP A 56 16.48 18.67 -12.09
N TRP A 57 16.31 18.09 -10.90
CA TRP A 57 17.37 17.37 -10.16
C TRP A 57 17.44 15.91 -10.62
N ASP A 58 18.09 15.67 -11.76
CA ASP A 58 18.20 14.36 -12.42
C ASP A 58 19.59 13.74 -12.44
N GLN A 59 20.60 14.43 -11.88
CA GLN A 59 21.95 13.90 -11.80
C GLN A 59 22.10 12.92 -10.62
N PRO A 60 22.93 11.86 -10.75
CA PRO A 60 23.09 10.87 -9.68
C PRO A 60 23.58 11.44 -8.34
N ASP A 61 24.42 12.47 -8.36
CA ASP A 61 24.90 13.16 -7.14
C ASP A 61 23.85 14.12 -6.54
N GLU A 62 22.75 14.36 -7.26
CA GLU A 62 21.64 15.22 -6.84
C GLU A 62 20.37 14.43 -6.46
N ALA A 63 20.47 13.10 -6.37
CA ALA A 63 19.35 12.23 -6.01
C ALA A 63 18.73 12.61 -4.65
N GLY A 64 19.54 13.15 -3.72
CA GLY A 64 19.05 13.65 -2.43
C GLY A 64 18.13 14.86 -2.55
N GLN A 65 18.37 15.76 -3.52
CA GLN A 65 17.56 16.95 -3.72
C GLN A 65 16.21 16.60 -4.36
N ARG A 66 16.20 15.67 -5.33
CA ARG A 66 14.95 15.08 -5.83
C ARG A 66 14.13 14.47 -4.69
N GLN A 67 14.77 13.66 -3.85
CA GLN A 67 14.11 13.06 -2.68
C GLN A 67 13.56 14.14 -1.75
N THR A 68 14.28 15.24 -1.54
CA THR A 68 13.82 16.36 -0.70
C THR A 68 12.51 16.99 -1.23
N CYS A 69 12.37 17.19 -2.55
CA CYS A 69 11.11 17.66 -3.13
C CYS A 69 9.96 16.68 -2.87
N ILE A 70 10.21 15.38 -3.07
CA ILE A 70 9.22 14.31 -2.84
C ILE A 70 8.84 14.26 -1.35
N ASP A 71 9.81 14.42 -0.45
CA ASP A 71 9.59 14.43 0.99
C ASP A 71 8.72 15.60 1.44
N VAL A 72 8.84 16.78 0.81
CA VAL A 72 7.95 17.93 1.08
C VAL A 72 6.52 17.64 0.62
N LEU A 73 6.35 17.06 -0.57
CA LEU A 73 5.02 16.64 -1.06
C LEU A 73 4.39 15.58 -0.13
N CYS A 74 5.18 14.60 0.31
CA CYS A 74 4.74 13.60 1.27
C CYS A 74 4.43 14.24 2.64
N ALA A 75 5.23 15.19 3.11
CA ALA A 75 4.99 15.93 4.34
C ALA A 75 3.65 16.69 4.32
N TYR A 76 3.29 17.29 3.17
CA TYR A 76 1.99 17.91 2.99
C TYR A 76 0.84 16.91 3.22
N LEU A 77 0.95 15.71 2.63
CA LEU A 77 -0.04 14.64 2.83
C LEU A 77 -0.12 14.15 4.29
N ARG A 78 0.97 14.25 5.05
CA ARG A 78 1.02 13.89 6.48
C ARG A 78 0.43 14.96 7.41
N MET A 79 0.16 16.17 6.93
CA MET A 79 -0.49 17.19 7.76
C MET A 79 -1.90 16.73 8.16
N PRO A 80 -2.38 17.07 9.37
CA PRO A 80 -3.75 16.77 9.79
C PRO A 80 -4.78 17.34 8.81
N VAL A 81 -5.87 16.62 8.59
CA VAL A 81 -6.95 17.03 7.71
C VAL A 81 -8.30 16.71 8.33
N ALA A 82 -9.28 17.58 8.13
CA ALA A 82 -10.63 17.37 8.63
C ALA A 82 -11.30 16.19 7.91
N PRO A 83 -12.03 15.32 8.63
CA PRO A 83 -12.74 14.20 8.01
C PRO A 83 -13.84 14.71 7.07
N TYR A 84 -14.32 13.83 6.17
CA TYR A 84 -15.43 14.14 5.28
C TYR A 84 -16.64 14.65 6.10
N PRO A 85 -17.16 15.86 5.84
CA PRO A 85 -18.23 16.45 6.65
C PRO A 85 -19.62 15.83 6.39
N GLY A 86 -19.71 14.89 5.45
CA GLY A 86 -20.94 14.17 5.10
C GLY A 86 -21.71 14.81 3.95
N ASP A 87 -22.55 14.01 3.29
CA ASP A 87 -23.29 14.42 2.08
C ASP A 87 -24.27 15.58 2.32
N LYS A 88 -24.67 15.79 3.58
CA LYS A 88 -25.64 16.83 4.00
C LYS A 88 -24.98 18.13 4.50
N ALA A 89 -23.65 18.23 4.47
CA ALA A 89 -22.95 19.44 4.91
C ALA A 89 -23.28 20.64 4.01
N CYS A 90 -23.28 21.85 4.58
CA CYS A 90 -23.52 23.07 3.82
C CYS A 90 -22.29 23.47 2.98
N ALA A 91 -22.49 24.36 1.99
CA ALA A 91 -21.46 24.75 1.04
C ALA A 91 -20.25 25.43 1.70
N GLU A 92 -20.48 26.16 2.81
CA GLU A 92 -19.47 26.88 3.56
C GLU A 92 -18.48 25.94 4.25
N VAL A 93 -18.92 24.74 4.62
CA VAL A 93 -18.05 23.69 5.19
C VAL A 93 -17.43 22.84 4.08
N LEU A 94 -18.22 22.49 3.05
CA LEU A 94 -17.76 21.66 1.95
C LEU A 94 -16.72 22.34 1.06
N GLY A 95 -16.82 23.65 0.85
CA GLY A 95 -15.91 24.41 -0.03
C GLY A 95 -14.45 24.33 0.41
N PRO A 96 -14.12 24.78 1.65
CA PRO A 96 -12.77 24.67 2.19
C PRO A 96 -12.27 23.22 2.29
N TRP A 97 -13.16 22.29 2.67
CA TRP A 97 -12.84 20.86 2.71
C TRP A 97 -12.43 20.36 1.32
N ARG A 98 -13.22 20.59 0.27
CA ARG A 98 -12.87 20.19 -1.11
C ARG A 98 -11.58 20.83 -1.57
N ALA A 99 -11.38 22.12 -1.30
CA ALA A 99 -10.19 22.84 -1.73
C ALA A 99 -8.90 22.20 -1.16
N GLU A 100 -8.91 21.77 0.10
CA GLU A 100 -7.78 21.06 0.70
C GLU A 100 -7.57 19.67 0.08
N HIS A 101 -8.64 18.90 -0.08
CA HIS A 101 -8.56 17.53 -0.59
C HIS A 101 -8.19 17.49 -2.08
N GLU A 102 -8.57 18.50 -2.86
CA GLU A 102 -8.11 18.68 -4.25
C GLU A 102 -6.59 18.81 -4.35
N VAL A 103 -5.94 19.57 -3.45
CA VAL A 103 -4.48 19.70 -3.42
C VAL A 103 -3.85 18.34 -3.08
N ARG A 104 -4.39 17.63 -2.10
CA ARG A 104 -3.89 16.31 -1.67
C ARG A 104 -4.05 15.26 -2.76
N HIS A 105 -5.21 15.21 -3.41
CA HIS A 105 -5.45 14.30 -4.53
C HIS A 105 -4.57 14.64 -5.73
N ALA A 106 -4.29 15.92 -5.98
CA ALA A 106 -3.34 16.35 -7.00
C ALA A 106 -1.92 15.85 -6.69
N ILE A 107 -1.47 15.91 -5.43
CA ILE A 107 -0.17 15.35 -5.02
C ILE A 107 -0.13 13.84 -5.28
N VAL A 108 -1.16 13.10 -4.87
CA VAL A 108 -1.25 11.64 -5.11
C VAL A 108 -1.21 11.31 -6.61
N GLY A 109 -2.02 12.03 -7.41
CA GLY A 109 -2.05 11.87 -8.86
C GLY A 109 -0.71 12.20 -9.53
N LEU A 110 -0.02 13.23 -9.03
CA LEU A 110 1.31 13.62 -9.48
C LEU A 110 2.34 12.54 -9.19
N ILE A 111 2.36 12.04 -7.95
CA ILE A 111 3.26 10.93 -7.57
C ILE A 111 2.99 9.72 -8.45
N ARG A 112 1.72 9.32 -8.62
CA ARG A 112 1.33 8.22 -9.52
C ARG A 112 1.89 8.42 -10.93
N ALA A 113 1.73 9.61 -11.51
CA ALA A 113 2.18 9.89 -12.88
C ALA A 113 3.69 9.62 -13.08
N HIS A 114 4.52 9.91 -12.07
CA HIS A 114 5.96 9.65 -12.11
C HIS A 114 6.34 8.19 -11.76
N LEU A 115 5.38 7.40 -11.28
CA LEU A 115 5.55 5.98 -10.99
C LEU A 115 5.05 5.06 -12.11
N LEU A 116 4.33 5.58 -13.10
CA LEU A 116 3.86 4.79 -14.24
C LEU A 116 5.02 4.23 -15.07
N SER A 117 4.84 3.02 -15.60
CA SER A 117 5.75 2.46 -16.61
C SER A 117 5.80 3.38 -17.83
N GLY A 118 6.99 3.91 -18.15
CA GLY A 118 7.18 4.85 -19.25
C GLY A 118 7.01 6.33 -18.88
N ALA A 119 6.95 6.68 -17.59
CA ALA A 119 7.02 8.06 -17.15
C ALA A 119 8.26 8.78 -17.71
N HIS A 120 8.07 10.00 -18.25
CA HIS A 120 9.16 10.78 -18.87
C HIS A 120 10.29 11.08 -17.87
N LYS A 121 9.92 11.41 -16.62
CA LYS A 121 10.84 11.50 -15.47
C LYS A 121 10.34 10.53 -14.42
N SER A 122 11.07 9.43 -14.24
CA SER A 122 10.67 8.39 -13.30
C SER A 122 11.06 8.74 -11.87
N TRP A 123 10.13 8.53 -10.94
CA TRP A 123 10.37 8.58 -9.49
C TRP A 123 10.34 7.17 -8.85
N GLN A 124 10.33 6.12 -9.66
CA GLN A 124 10.26 4.73 -9.18
C GLN A 124 11.42 4.36 -8.25
N GLY A 125 12.56 5.05 -8.38
CA GLY A 125 13.75 4.90 -7.54
C GLY A 125 13.81 5.77 -6.29
N CYS A 126 12.70 6.41 -5.90
CA CYS A 126 12.60 7.27 -4.72
C CYS A 126 11.83 6.62 -3.58
N ASP A 127 12.09 7.05 -2.35
CA ASP A 127 11.33 6.63 -1.17
C ASP A 127 10.08 7.49 -0.98
N PHE A 128 9.02 6.90 -0.41
CA PHE A 128 7.77 7.61 -0.14
C PHE A 128 7.33 7.39 1.31
N ASP A 129 7.15 8.47 2.06
CA ASP A 129 6.77 8.43 3.48
C ASP A 129 5.41 9.09 3.73
N PHE A 130 4.38 8.26 3.78
CA PHE A 130 3.00 8.62 4.09
C PHE A 130 2.63 8.28 5.54
N THR A 131 3.60 8.23 6.45
CA THR A 131 3.36 7.97 7.88
C THR A 131 2.29 8.92 8.43
N ARG A 132 1.20 8.37 8.94
CA ARG A 132 0.02 9.07 9.50
C ARG A 132 -0.73 9.96 8.51
N ALA A 133 -0.51 9.79 7.20
CA ALA A 133 -1.31 10.47 6.19
C ALA A 133 -2.74 9.91 6.15
N THR A 134 -3.69 10.76 5.76
CA THR A 134 -5.07 10.36 5.50
C THR A 134 -5.32 10.33 4.00
N PHE A 135 -5.80 9.18 3.51
CA PHE A 135 -6.23 8.96 2.13
C PHE A 135 -7.74 8.77 2.11
N ASP A 136 -8.47 9.80 1.67
CA ASP A 136 -9.91 9.78 1.46
C ASP A 136 -10.29 9.66 -0.04
N GLY A 137 -9.28 9.56 -0.89
CA GLY A 137 -9.35 9.39 -2.32
C GLY A 137 -7.94 9.36 -2.90
N GLY A 138 -7.83 8.97 -4.17
CA GLY A 138 -6.58 8.97 -4.90
C GLY A 138 -6.22 7.59 -5.44
N SER A 139 -5.55 7.60 -6.59
CA SER A 139 -5.18 6.39 -7.30
C SER A 139 -3.67 6.25 -7.36
N PHE A 140 -3.19 5.05 -7.08
CA PHE A 140 -1.87 4.53 -7.42
C PHE A 140 -1.98 3.41 -8.45
N LYS A 141 -3.06 3.41 -9.26
CA LYS A 141 -3.28 2.38 -10.29
C LYS A 141 -2.08 2.32 -11.23
N ASP A 142 -1.60 1.12 -11.58
CA ASP A 142 -0.44 0.92 -12.47
C ASP A 142 0.89 1.55 -11.98
N ALA A 143 0.94 2.07 -10.75
CA ALA A 143 2.16 2.66 -10.21
C ALA A 143 3.20 1.57 -9.90
N GLU A 144 4.47 1.83 -10.21
CA GLU A 144 5.57 0.93 -9.88
C GLU A 144 6.44 1.50 -8.76
N PHE A 145 6.49 0.78 -7.64
CA PHE A 145 7.34 1.12 -6.50
C PHE A 145 8.58 0.21 -6.49
N CYS A 146 9.78 0.80 -6.51
CA CYS A 146 11.05 0.05 -6.50
C CYS A 146 11.90 0.29 -5.24
N LYS A 147 11.43 1.14 -4.33
CA LYS A 147 12.11 1.56 -3.10
C LYS A 147 11.14 1.54 -1.91
N ARG A 148 11.47 2.17 -0.79
CA ARG A 148 10.65 2.07 0.43
C ARG A 148 9.37 2.91 0.31
N VAL A 149 8.24 2.34 0.74
CA VAL A 149 6.95 3.03 0.82
C VAL A 149 6.35 2.79 2.21
N ARG A 150 6.18 3.86 2.98
CA ARG A 150 5.70 3.81 4.38
C ARG A 150 4.31 4.41 4.51
N PHE A 151 3.40 3.64 5.07
CA PHE A 151 2.02 4.00 5.44
C PHE A 151 1.80 3.80 6.95
N HIS A 152 2.83 3.96 7.77
CA HIS A 152 2.75 3.74 9.21
C HIS A 152 1.69 4.61 9.86
N GLY A 153 0.68 4.01 10.50
CA GLY A 153 -0.43 4.73 11.11
C GLY A 153 -1.27 5.54 10.12
N ALA A 154 -1.12 5.31 8.81
CA ALA A 154 -1.93 6.00 7.80
C ALA A 154 -3.39 5.56 7.88
N THR A 155 -4.31 6.46 7.54
CA THR A 155 -5.75 6.17 7.53
C THR A 155 -6.26 6.18 6.09
N PHE A 156 -6.78 5.05 5.64
CA PHE A 156 -7.47 4.90 4.37
C PHE A 156 -8.97 4.95 4.65
N ARG A 157 -9.63 6.03 4.24
CA ARG A 157 -11.05 6.27 4.49
C ARG A 157 -11.71 6.96 3.28
N PRO A 158 -11.90 6.25 2.17
CA PRO A 158 -12.53 6.81 0.97
C PRO A 158 -13.85 7.53 1.28
N GLY A 159 -13.94 8.81 0.89
CA GLY A 159 -15.10 9.69 1.12
C GLY A 159 -15.70 10.24 -0.18
N ASN A 160 -16.94 10.75 -0.15
CA ASN A 160 -17.55 11.51 -1.25
C ASN A 160 -17.49 10.84 -2.65
N GLY A 161 -17.66 9.53 -2.73
CA GLY A 161 -17.61 8.79 -4.01
C GLY A 161 -16.21 8.46 -4.53
N ALA A 162 -15.15 9.01 -3.92
CA ALA A 162 -13.77 8.70 -4.27
C ALA A 162 -13.37 7.28 -3.84
N GLU A 163 -12.44 6.70 -4.58
CA GLU A 163 -11.83 5.40 -4.29
C GLU A 163 -10.37 5.62 -3.91
N VAL A 164 -9.85 4.81 -2.99
CA VAL A 164 -8.41 4.66 -2.80
C VAL A 164 -7.99 3.32 -3.41
N THR A 165 -7.22 3.38 -4.49
CA THR A 165 -6.93 2.21 -5.31
C THR A 165 -5.45 2.08 -5.66
N PHE A 166 -4.96 0.85 -5.59
CA PHE A 166 -3.67 0.34 -6.00
C PHE A 166 -3.85 -0.75 -7.07
N GLU A 167 -4.95 -0.70 -7.82
CA GLU A 167 -5.23 -1.67 -8.88
C GLU A 167 -4.05 -1.76 -9.86
N GLU A 168 -3.59 -2.98 -10.17
CA GLU A 168 -2.44 -3.24 -11.04
C GLU A 168 -1.11 -2.57 -10.62
N ALA A 169 -1.02 -1.99 -9.42
CA ALA A 169 0.23 -1.46 -8.88
C ALA A 169 1.27 -2.57 -8.71
N ALA A 170 2.53 -2.27 -8.97
CA ALA A 170 3.63 -3.20 -8.86
C ALA A 170 4.62 -2.78 -7.78
N PHE A 171 4.82 -3.65 -6.80
CA PHE A 171 5.87 -3.55 -5.79
C PHE A 171 7.02 -4.47 -6.23
N ARG A 172 8.05 -3.86 -6.80
CA ARG A 172 9.16 -4.54 -7.49
C ARG A 172 10.13 -5.20 -6.50
N PRO A 173 10.96 -6.17 -6.94
CA PRO A 173 12.05 -6.74 -6.14
C PRO A 173 12.87 -5.67 -5.40
N GLY A 174 13.00 -5.81 -4.07
CA GLY A 174 13.72 -4.87 -3.21
C GLY A 174 12.88 -3.72 -2.63
N CYS A 175 11.61 -3.57 -3.05
CA CYS A 175 10.67 -2.61 -2.46
C CYS A 175 10.21 -3.06 -1.07
N GLU A 176 10.35 -2.20 -0.06
CA GLU A 176 9.80 -2.41 1.29
C GLU A 176 8.48 -1.64 1.41
N VAL A 177 7.38 -2.34 1.67
CA VAL A 177 6.05 -1.72 1.80
C VAL A 177 5.51 -1.94 3.20
N GLU A 178 5.31 -0.87 3.94
CA GLU A 178 5.01 -0.94 5.36
C GLU A 178 3.70 -0.21 5.70
N PHE A 179 2.71 -0.96 6.17
CA PHE A 179 1.39 -0.50 6.63
C PHE A 179 1.22 -0.69 8.15
N TRP A 180 2.30 -0.58 8.93
CA TRP A 180 2.24 -0.81 10.38
C TRP A 180 1.23 0.10 11.06
N GLY A 181 0.29 -0.45 11.83
CA GLY A 181 -0.74 0.33 12.51
C GLY A 181 -1.68 1.11 11.58
N ALA A 182 -1.65 0.84 10.27
CA ALA A 182 -2.53 1.54 9.32
C ALA A 182 -3.99 1.17 9.57
N THR A 183 -4.89 2.13 9.37
CA THR A 183 -6.33 1.94 9.53
C THR A 183 -7.00 1.93 8.16
N PHE A 184 -7.72 0.85 7.85
CA PHE A 184 -8.58 0.67 6.69
C PHE A 184 -10.03 0.79 7.18
N ALA A 185 -10.69 1.89 6.81
CA ALA A 185 -12.01 2.24 7.30
C ALA A 185 -12.88 2.90 6.23
N GLY A 186 -14.13 3.17 6.58
CA GLY A 186 -15.12 3.74 5.68
C GLY A 186 -15.92 2.68 4.95
N THR A 187 -17.01 3.10 4.30
CA THR A 187 -17.99 2.18 3.72
C THR A 187 -17.64 1.73 2.30
N ARG A 188 -16.65 2.34 1.67
CA ARG A 188 -16.23 2.05 0.30
C ARG A 188 -15.00 1.15 0.28
N SER A 189 -14.81 0.46 -0.84
CA SER A 189 -13.71 -0.47 -1.00
C SER A 189 -12.36 0.25 -1.15
N ILE A 190 -11.32 -0.36 -0.59
CA ILE A 190 -9.91 -0.05 -0.83
C ILE A 190 -9.35 -1.18 -1.68
N VAL A 191 -8.87 -0.86 -2.89
CA VAL A 191 -8.69 -1.87 -3.94
C VAL A 191 -7.21 -2.08 -4.26
N PHE A 192 -6.76 -3.33 -4.16
CA PHE A 192 -5.44 -3.83 -4.58
C PHE A 192 -5.59 -4.90 -5.67
N ARG A 193 -6.68 -4.85 -6.45
CA ARG A 193 -6.98 -5.83 -7.48
C ARG A 193 -5.83 -5.96 -8.47
N LYS A 194 -5.41 -7.19 -8.80
CA LYS A 194 -4.27 -7.49 -9.68
C LYS A 194 -2.93 -6.86 -9.27
N ALA A 195 -2.81 -6.30 -8.06
CA ALA A 195 -1.55 -5.74 -7.59
C ALA A 195 -0.47 -6.84 -7.53
N LYS A 196 0.75 -6.47 -7.88
CA LYS A 196 1.90 -7.37 -8.00
C LYS A 196 2.87 -7.11 -6.87
N PHE A 197 2.81 -7.94 -5.84
CA PHE A 197 3.79 -8.01 -4.76
C PHE A 197 4.87 -9.02 -5.16
N THR A 198 5.76 -8.56 -6.02
CA THR A 198 6.83 -9.39 -6.64
C THR A 198 8.17 -9.27 -5.93
N GLY A 199 8.28 -8.36 -4.96
CA GLY A 199 9.49 -8.07 -4.20
C GLY A 199 9.26 -7.81 -2.72
N GLY A 200 10.36 -7.84 -1.96
CA GLY A 200 10.46 -7.40 -0.56
C GLY A 200 9.37 -7.89 0.39
N SER A 201 9.22 -7.22 1.52
CA SER A 201 8.21 -7.55 2.53
C SER A 201 7.05 -6.57 2.45
N VAL A 202 5.82 -7.07 2.59
CA VAL A 202 4.60 -6.27 2.74
C VAL A 202 4.09 -6.46 4.17
N MET A 203 4.13 -5.40 4.96
CA MET A 203 3.96 -5.51 6.40
C MET A 203 2.72 -4.74 6.88
N PHE A 204 1.63 -5.45 7.16
CA PHE A 204 0.39 -4.95 7.77
C PHE A 204 0.35 -5.23 9.29
N ARG A 205 1.50 -5.22 9.96
CA ARG A 205 1.57 -5.51 11.40
C ARG A 205 0.72 -4.52 12.17
N ASP A 206 -0.07 -5.02 13.10
CA ASP A 206 -0.95 -4.21 13.96
C ASP A 206 -1.93 -3.31 13.18
N ALA A 207 -2.20 -3.61 11.90
CA ALA A 207 -3.14 -2.83 11.09
C ALA A 207 -4.59 -3.11 11.49
N HIS A 208 -5.46 -2.11 11.36
CA HIS A 208 -6.87 -2.17 11.73
C HIS A 208 -7.75 -2.16 10.47
N PHE A 209 -8.50 -3.23 10.26
CA PHE A 209 -9.48 -3.41 9.18
C PHE A 209 -10.87 -3.38 9.79
N ASN A 210 -11.45 -2.17 9.87
CA ASN A 210 -12.62 -1.92 10.70
C ASN A 210 -13.92 -1.95 9.89
N GLU A 211 -13.89 -1.40 8.68
CA GLU A 211 -15.07 -1.23 7.84
C GLU A 211 -14.66 -1.24 6.36
N GLY A 212 -15.65 -1.45 5.49
CA GLY A 212 -15.44 -1.45 4.04
C GLY A 212 -14.75 -2.72 3.56
N ALA A 213 -14.65 -2.86 2.24
CA ALA A 213 -13.97 -4.02 1.66
C ALA A 213 -12.52 -3.69 1.33
N VAL A 214 -11.58 -4.57 1.66
CA VAL A 214 -10.20 -4.50 1.15
C VAL A 214 -9.98 -5.61 0.14
N VAL A 215 -9.84 -5.24 -1.14
CA VAL A 215 -9.95 -6.17 -2.26
C VAL A 215 -8.59 -6.47 -2.87
N PHE A 216 -8.04 -7.67 -2.64
CA PHE A 216 -6.81 -8.20 -3.24
C PHE A 216 -7.09 -9.25 -4.33
N ASP A 217 -8.26 -9.21 -4.95
CA ASP A 217 -8.64 -10.14 -6.00
C ASP A 217 -7.61 -10.11 -7.15
N ASP A 218 -7.25 -11.29 -7.69
CA ASP A 218 -6.23 -11.49 -8.72
C ASP A 218 -4.80 -11.01 -8.36
N ALA A 219 -4.55 -10.59 -7.13
CA ALA A 219 -3.24 -10.13 -6.70
C ALA A 219 -2.19 -11.26 -6.73
N GLN A 220 -0.93 -10.88 -6.97
CA GLN A 220 0.19 -11.81 -7.05
C GLN A 220 1.18 -11.55 -5.93
N PHE A 221 1.33 -12.51 -5.03
CA PHE A 221 2.29 -12.52 -3.92
C PHE A 221 3.36 -13.57 -4.24
N THR A 222 4.35 -13.17 -5.05
CA THR A 222 5.33 -14.10 -5.63
C THR A 222 6.73 -13.99 -5.04
N GLY A 223 6.98 -12.96 -4.20
CA GLY A 223 8.24 -12.80 -3.45
C GLY A 223 8.00 -12.39 -2.00
N GLY A 224 8.94 -12.77 -1.12
CA GLY A 224 9.05 -12.26 0.25
C GLY A 224 7.99 -12.69 1.26
N LYS A 225 7.67 -11.79 2.20
CA LYS A 225 6.79 -12.04 3.36
C LYS A 225 5.64 -11.03 3.36
N VAL A 226 4.42 -11.51 3.57
CA VAL A 226 3.22 -10.70 3.80
C VAL A 226 2.81 -10.89 5.26
N ASP A 227 2.92 -9.86 6.08
CA ASP A 227 2.77 -9.97 7.54
C ASP A 227 1.60 -9.15 8.06
N PHE A 228 0.50 -9.80 8.40
CA PHE A 228 -0.66 -9.27 9.12
C PHE A 228 -0.61 -9.61 10.61
N SER A 229 0.56 -9.92 11.18
CA SER A 229 0.64 -10.29 12.60
C SER A 229 0.16 -9.14 13.49
N GLY A 230 -0.67 -9.45 14.49
CA GLY A 230 -1.29 -8.46 15.38
C GLY A 230 -2.39 -7.62 14.75
N ALA A 231 -2.72 -7.83 13.46
CA ALA A 231 -3.79 -7.08 12.81
C ALA A 231 -5.16 -7.38 13.41
N GLU A 232 -6.01 -6.36 13.46
CA GLU A 232 -7.39 -6.45 13.93
C GLU A 232 -8.35 -6.37 12.75
N PHE A 233 -9.25 -7.35 12.65
CA PHE A 233 -10.27 -7.43 11.63
C PHE A 233 -11.63 -7.35 12.32
N SER A 234 -12.16 -6.13 12.46
CA SER A 234 -13.36 -5.86 13.29
C SER A 234 -14.64 -5.57 12.49
N GLY A 235 -14.56 -5.63 11.17
CA GLY A 235 -15.70 -5.53 10.26
C GLY A 235 -15.25 -5.48 8.80
N GLY A 236 -16.21 -5.46 7.88
CA GLY A 236 -15.91 -5.44 6.45
C GLY A 236 -15.48 -6.79 5.87
N GLU A 237 -15.03 -6.75 4.61
CA GLU A 237 -14.66 -7.95 3.85
C GLU A 237 -13.27 -7.79 3.24
N ILE A 238 -12.40 -8.78 3.46
CA ILE A 238 -11.10 -8.84 2.81
C ILE A 238 -11.08 -10.02 1.86
N THR A 239 -10.88 -9.74 0.57
CA THR A 239 -10.97 -10.76 -0.48
C THR A 239 -9.64 -10.95 -1.19
N PHE A 240 -9.28 -12.21 -1.43
CA PHE A 240 -8.10 -12.65 -2.18
C PHE A 240 -8.53 -13.55 -3.33
N ARG A 241 -9.68 -13.29 -3.95
CA ARG A 241 -10.25 -14.19 -4.96
C ARG A 241 -9.28 -14.37 -6.12
N HIS A 242 -9.01 -15.60 -6.54
CA HIS A 242 -8.04 -15.92 -7.61
C HIS A 242 -6.60 -15.44 -7.37
N ALA A 243 -6.26 -14.95 -6.17
CA ALA A 243 -4.92 -14.51 -5.84
C ALA A 243 -3.91 -15.68 -5.91
N ARG A 244 -2.64 -15.34 -6.11
CA ARG A 244 -1.55 -16.32 -6.21
C ARG A 244 -0.49 -16.05 -5.15
N PHE A 245 -0.24 -17.04 -4.31
CA PHE A 245 0.85 -17.06 -3.33
C PHE A 245 1.89 -18.08 -3.81
N GLY A 246 3.00 -17.59 -4.39
CA GLY A 246 3.96 -18.41 -5.16
C GLY A 246 5.23 -18.81 -4.42
N GLY A 247 5.25 -18.69 -3.09
CA GLY A 247 6.44 -18.85 -2.23
C GLY A 247 6.48 -17.85 -1.08
N ALA A 248 5.50 -16.96 -1.00
CA ALA A 248 5.38 -15.99 0.08
C ALA A 248 5.06 -16.68 1.41
N THR A 249 5.61 -16.13 2.50
CA THR A 249 5.14 -16.42 3.85
C THR A 249 4.05 -15.41 4.20
N VAL A 250 2.83 -15.87 4.46
CA VAL A 250 1.70 -15.05 4.88
C VAL A 250 1.44 -15.30 6.36
N LEU A 251 1.63 -14.30 7.20
CA LEU A 251 1.42 -14.42 8.64
C LEU A 251 0.19 -13.63 9.07
N PHE A 252 -0.69 -14.26 9.82
CA PHE A 252 -1.81 -13.69 10.56
C PHE A 252 -1.63 -14.01 12.04
N ASP A 253 -0.38 -14.07 12.52
CA ASP A 253 -0.10 -14.52 13.87
C ASP A 253 -0.56 -13.46 14.88
N ASN A 254 -1.21 -13.88 15.96
CA ASN A 254 -1.78 -12.98 16.98
C ASN A 254 -2.82 -11.98 16.43
N SER A 255 -3.40 -12.21 15.25
CA SER A 255 -4.48 -11.36 14.74
C SER A 255 -5.80 -11.64 15.46
N THR A 256 -6.71 -10.66 15.46
CA THR A 256 -8.05 -10.77 16.03
C THR A 256 -9.11 -10.59 14.95
N TYR A 257 -10.19 -11.37 15.03
CA TYR A 257 -11.29 -11.30 14.08
C TYR A 257 -12.62 -11.17 14.84
N SER A 258 -13.41 -10.15 14.53
CA SER A 258 -14.79 -9.96 15.01
C SER A 258 -15.63 -9.43 13.86
N ASP A 259 -16.72 -10.11 13.50
CA ASP A 259 -17.63 -9.73 12.41
C ASP A 259 -17.01 -9.48 11.01
N ALA A 260 -15.71 -9.74 10.83
CA ALA A 260 -15.01 -9.61 9.55
C ALA A 260 -15.03 -10.92 8.75
N THR A 261 -15.15 -10.80 7.43
CA THR A 261 -14.98 -11.92 6.51
C THR A 261 -13.64 -11.81 5.79
N VAL A 262 -12.82 -12.86 5.85
CA VAL A 262 -11.59 -12.99 5.05
C VAL A 262 -11.72 -14.16 4.09
N GLY A 263 -11.78 -13.88 2.80
CA GLY A 263 -12.01 -14.88 1.76
C GLY A 263 -10.82 -15.12 0.86
N PHE A 264 -10.41 -16.37 0.74
CA PHE A 264 -9.37 -16.90 -0.15
C PHE A 264 -9.98 -17.77 -1.26
N TRP A 265 -11.10 -17.34 -1.84
CA TRP A 265 -11.80 -18.14 -2.83
C TRP A 265 -10.97 -18.35 -4.10
N ASP A 266 -10.86 -19.59 -4.56
CA ASP A 266 -10.09 -19.96 -5.76
C ASP A 266 -8.62 -19.47 -5.73
N THR A 267 -8.08 -19.22 -4.54
CA THR A 267 -6.70 -18.79 -4.33
C THR A 267 -5.72 -19.95 -4.52
N LYS A 268 -4.56 -19.69 -5.12
CA LYS A 268 -3.49 -20.69 -5.29
C LYS A 268 -2.36 -20.45 -4.30
N PHE A 269 -2.13 -21.42 -3.42
CA PHE A 269 -1.01 -21.45 -2.48
C PHE A 269 0.04 -22.47 -2.95
N LYS A 270 1.19 -22.00 -3.42
CA LYS A 270 2.31 -22.82 -3.91
C LYS A 270 3.54 -22.54 -3.07
N LYS A 271 3.99 -23.52 -2.27
CA LYS A 271 5.12 -23.37 -1.34
C LYS A 271 4.91 -22.22 -0.34
N GLY A 272 5.77 -22.11 0.67
CA GLY A 272 5.62 -21.10 1.72
C GLY A 272 4.64 -21.52 2.84
N GLN A 273 4.30 -20.57 3.71
CA GLN A 273 3.53 -20.80 4.92
C GLN A 273 2.40 -19.78 5.01
N VAL A 274 1.21 -20.23 5.38
CA VAL A 274 0.12 -19.38 5.88
C VAL A 274 -0.05 -19.71 7.37
N SER A 275 0.24 -18.75 8.23
CA SER A 275 0.19 -18.98 9.68
C SER A 275 -0.89 -18.13 10.32
N PHE A 276 -1.67 -18.74 11.22
CA PHE A 276 -2.64 -18.10 12.11
C PHE A 276 -2.27 -18.44 13.56
N ASP A 277 -0.97 -18.49 13.88
CA ASP A 277 -0.50 -18.85 15.21
C ASP A 277 -1.06 -17.86 16.23
N ARG A 278 -1.76 -18.36 17.24
CA ARG A 278 -2.41 -17.54 18.27
C ARG A 278 -3.41 -16.51 17.73
N ALA A 279 -3.92 -16.69 16.51
CA ALA A 279 -5.03 -15.89 16.01
C ALA A 279 -6.30 -16.15 16.84
N ALA A 280 -7.08 -15.10 17.09
CA ALA A 280 -8.32 -15.17 17.85
C ALA A 280 -9.53 -14.90 16.95
N PHE A 281 -10.31 -15.95 16.69
CA PHE A 281 -11.58 -15.88 16.00
C PHE A 281 -12.69 -15.60 17.02
N GLY A 282 -13.01 -14.32 17.23
CA GLY A 282 -13.93 -13.82 18.25
C GLY A 282 -15.42 -14.12 17.99
N PRO A 283 -16.33 -13.48 18.74
CA PRO A 283 -17.77 -13.56 18.47
C PRO A 283 -18.12 -12.83 17.16
N GLY A 284 -19.30 -13.14 16.61
CA GLY A 284 -19.82 -12.49 15.41
C GLY A 284 -20.18 -13.46 14.28
N SER A 285 -20.52 -12.89 13.13
CA SER A 285 -21.00 -13.62 11.93
C SER A 285 -19.96 -13.80 10.81
N GLY A 286 -18.80 -13.15 10.96
CA GLY A 286 -17.67 -13.28 10.05
C GLY A 286 -17.07 -14.70 9.96
N LYS A 287 -16.16 -14.89 9.02
CA LYS A 287 -15.49 -16.18 8.76
C LYS A 287 -14.19 -16.00 8.01
N VAL A 288 -13.29 -16.98 8.12
CA VAL A 288 -12.19 -17.15 7.17
C VAL A 288 -12.53 -18.29 6.22
N ASP A 289 -12.64 -18.01 4.92
CA ASP A 289 -13.14 -18.96 3.93
C ASP A 289 -12.09 -19.26 2.87
N PHE A 290 -11.70 -20.52 2.76
CA PHE A 290 -10.74 -21.02 1.76
C PHE A 290 -11.44 -21.79 0.62
N GLY A 291 -12.76 -21.70 0.48
CA GLY A 291 -13.51 -22.46 -0.52
C GLY A 291 -12.94 -22.34 -1.94
N GLY A 292 -12.69 -23.46 -2.62
CA GLY A 292 -12.11 -23.48 -3.97
C GLY A 292 -10.60 -23.26 -4.03
N SER A 293 -9.95 -22.92 -2.91
CA SER A 293 -8.50 -22.74 -2.90
C SER A 293 -7.73 -24.04 -3.14
N PHE A 294 -6.49 -23.89 -3.62
CA PHE A 294 -5.63 -24.98 -4.04
C PHE A 294 -4.24 -24.87 -3.41
N PHE A 295 -3.82 -25.94 -2.72
CA PHE A 295 -2.55 -26.01 -1.99
C PHE A 295 -1.56 -26.98 -2.65
N ILE A 296 -0.34 -26.52 -2.95
CA ILE A 296 0.78 -27.38 -3.37
C ILE A 296 2.00 -27.08 -2.51
N GLY A 297 2.31 -27.98 -1.57
CA GLY A 297 3.50 -27.87 -0.71
C GLY A 297 3.54 -26.63 0.17
N ALA A 298 2.40 -25.94 0.33
CA ALA A 298 2.22 -24.85 1.26
C ALA A 298 1.76 -25.39 2.62
N ASP A 299 2.23 -24.76 3.68
CA ASP A 299 1.85 -25.09 5.04
C ASP A 299 0.76 -24.14 5.54
N VAL A 300 -0.22 -24.65 6.29
CA VAL A 300 -1.29 -23.86 6.92
C VAL A 300 -1.31 -24.20 8.39
N GLN A 301 -0.91 -23.25 9.23
CA GLN A 301 -0.81 -23.43 10.67
C GLN A 301 -2.01 -22.78 11.38
N LEU A 302 -2.83 -23.62 12.02
CA LEU A 302 -4.05 -23.24 12.77
C LEU A 302 -4.08 -23.89 14.17
N GLU A 303 -2.97 -24.50 14.61
CA GLU A 303 -2.93 -25.37 15.78
C GLU A 303 -3.22 -24.64 17.09
N THR A 304 -2.76 -23.40 17.21
CA THR A 304 -2.85 -22.54 18.40
C THR A 304 -3.92 -21.45 18.26
N ALA A 305 -4.68 -21.44 17.16
CA ALA A 305 -5.76 -20.49 16.97
C ALA A 305 -6.90 -20.74 17.97
N ALA A 306 -7.48 -19.66 18.50
CA ALA A 306 -8.61 -19.70 19.41
C ALA A 306 -9.92 -19.48 18.63
N TYR A 307 -10.94 -20.31 18.91
CA TYR A 307 -12.23 -20.29 18.22
C TYR A 307 -13.36 -19.97 19.20
N ASN A 308 -13.82 -18.72 19.19
CA ASN A 308 -14.84 -18.16 20.08
C ASN A 308 -16.05 -17.59 19.33
N GLY A 309 -16.36 -18.11 18.13
CA GLY A 309 -17.55 -17.73 17.35
C GLY A 309 -17.37 -17.95 15.86
N LEU A 310 -16.45 -17.21 15.26
CA LEU A 310 -16.16 -17.33 13.82
C LEU A 310 -15.58 -18.69 13.47
N SER A 311 -15.74 -19.07 12.20
CA SER A 311 -15.24 -20.33 11.67
C SER A 311 -14.18 -20.13 10.59
N VAL A 312 -13.31 -21.13 10.47
CA VAL A 312 -12.38 -21.30 9.37
C VAL A 312 -12.91 -22.43 8.49
N ASN A 313 -13.23 -22.11 7.24
CA ASN A 313 -13.79 -23.05 6.28
C ASN A 313 -12.74 -23.54 5.27
N LEU A 314 -12.35 -24.80 5.37
CA LEU A 314 -11.53 -25.51 4.38
C LEU A 314 -12.33 -26.59 3.63
N ALA A 315 -13.66 -26.65 3.74
CA ALA A 315 -14.45 -27.79 3.27
C ALA A 315 -14.33 -28.10 1.76
N HIS A 316 -14.01 -27.08 0.95
CA HIS A 316 -13.93 -27.18 -0.50
C HIS A 316 -12.52 -26.90 -1.05
N VAL A 317 -11.48 -27.22 -0.29
CA VAL A 317 -10.08 -27.08 -0.74
C VAL A 317 -9.60 -28.32 -1.51
N SER A 318 -8.64 -28.11 -2.42
CA SER A 318 -8.01 -29.17 -3.21
C SER A 318 -6.48 -29.15 -3.13
N GLY A 319 -5.82 -30.25 -3.52
CA GLY A 319 -4.35 -30.37 -3.50
C GLY A 319 -3.81 -31.16 -2.30
N SER A 320 -2.56 -30.90 -1.92
CA SER A 320 -1.92 -31.61 -0.81
C SER A 320 -2.49 -31.14 0.54
N ARG A 321 -2.78 -32.08 1.46
CA ARG A 321 -3.12 -31.73 2.85
C ARG A 321 -1.97 -30.88 3.45
N PRO A 322 -2.24 -29.69 4.00
CA PRO A 322 -1.22 -28.89 4.68
C PRO A 322 -0.63 -29.65 5.88
N PRO A 323 0.71 -29.72 6.04
CA PRO A 323 1.35 -30.51 7.09
C PRO A 323 0.94 -30.14 8.52
N LYS A 324 0.82 -28.84 8.84
CA LYS A 324 0.45 -28.35 10.18
C LYS A 324 -1.05 -28.11 10.36
N LEU A 325 -1.89 -28.76 9.55
CA LEU A 325 -3.33 -28.73 9.76
C LEU A 325 -3.70 -29.66 10.94
N PRO A 326 -4.41 -29.16 11.98
CA PRO A 326 -4.71 -29.94 13.18
C PRO A 326 -5.34 -31.31 12.89
N PRO A 327 -4.90 -32.38 13.58
CA PRO A 327 -5.55 -33.69 13.48
C PRO A 327 -6.93 -33.66 14.15
N GLY A 328 -7.86 -34.50 13.67
CA GLY A 328 -9.21 -34.61 14.27
C GLY A 328 -10.14 -33.42 14.02
N PRO A 329 -11.46 -33.57 14.25
CA PRO A 329 -12.42 -32.48 14.14
C PRO A 329 -12.17 -31.43 15.24
N ARG A 330 -12.27 -30.14 14.89
CA ARG A 330 -12.22 -29.02 15.83
C ARG A 330 -13.45 -28.13 15.63
N ARG A 331 -14.07 -27.67 16.73
CA ARG A 331 -15.18 -26.72 16.67
C ARG A 331 -14.69 -25.42 16.00
N GLY A 332 -15.44 -24.90 15.05
CA GLY A 332 -15.05 -23.71 14.28
C GLY A 332 -14.06 -23.98 13.14
N LEU A 333 -13.65 -25.24 12.89
CA LEU A 333 -12.79 -25.61 11.76
C LEU A 333 -13.46 -26.67 10.89
N SER A 334 -13.91 -26.27 9.68
CA SER A 334 -14.47 -27.18 8.68
C SER A 334 -13.37 -27.66 7.73
N ARG A 335 -13.32 -28.95 7.39
CA ARG A 335 -12.30 -29.54 6.50
C ARG A 335 -12.90 -30.66 5.64
N PRO A 336 -12.32 -31.00 4.48
CA PRO A 336 -12.86 -32.05 3.63
C PRO A 336 -12.60 -33.44 4.26
N SER A 337 -13.43 -34.43 3.93
CA SER A 337 -13.27 -35.81 4.40
C SER A 337 -12.00 -36.48 3.84
N LYS A 338 -11.62 -36.13 2.62
CA LYS A 338 -10.35 -36.44 1.96
C LYS A 338 -9.92 -35.21 1.16
N PHE A 339 -8.62 -34.94 1.12
CA PHE A 339 -8.08 -33.90 0.24
C PHE A 339 -8.05 -34.46 -1.19
N PRO A 340 -8.82 -33.89 -2.13
CA PRO A 340 -8.85 -34.36 -3.51
C PRO A 340 -7.46 -34.20 -4.15
N SER A 341 -6.95 -35.26 -4.79
CA SER A 341 -5.74 -35.15 -5.61
C SER A 341 -5.99 -34.22 -6.80
N ALA A 342 -4.97 -33.49 -7.24
CA ALA A 342 -5.08 -32.62 -8.40
C ALA A 342 -5.61 -33.39 -9.62
N ALA A 343 -6.67 -32.89 -10.26
CA ALA A 343 -6.89 -33.18 -11.67
C ALA A 343 -5.78 -32.45 -12.44
N ALA A 344 -5.09 -33.18 -13.32
CA ALA A 344 -3.91 -32.72 -14.06
C ALA A 344 -4.20 -31.49 -14.93
#